data_AF-A0A250KIY0-F1
#
_entry.id   AF-A0A250KIY0-F1
#
_cell.length_a   1.000
_cell.length_b   1.000
_cell.length_c   1.000
_cell.angle_alpha   90.00
_cell.angle_beta   90.00
_cell.angle_gamma   90.00
#
_symmetry.space_group_name_H-M   'P 1'
#
loop_
_entity.id
_entity.type
_entity.pdbx_description
1 polymer ?
#
loop_
_entity_poly.entity_id
_entity_poly.type
_entity_poly.pdbx_seq_one_letter_code
_entity_poly.pdbx_strand_id
1 'polypeptide(L)'
;MKKLILLCCVLFGANAISQAQTTKCGVYQLINTKESKNVLKDHNIVLEKGANGKISGRFYGTTDDLIDAREGYLPGHFVAPMENLRVTKDSIFFTINVAHKDLFKNPIPRNVKTAKAAHNLKRAAWKSGWIDDNLQRSYAAAIGKGVVKY
;
A
#
# COMPACT_ATOMS: atom_id res chain seq x y z
N MET A 1 20.06 -14.19 -61.02
CA MET A 1 20.28 -14.39 -59.57
C MET A 1 19.88 -13.11 -58.84
N LYS A 2 18.93 -13.22 -57.91
CA LYS A 2 18.18 -12.11 -57.30
C LYS A 2 19.06 -11.35 -56.29
N LYS A 3 19.04 -10.01 -56.37
CA LYS A 3 19.74 -9.10 -55.45
C LYS A 3 19.10 -9.18 -54.06
N LEU A 4 19.87 -9.56 -53.05
CA LEU A 4 19.44 -9.59 -51.65
C LEU A 4 19.66 -8.19 -51.05
N ILE A 5 18.57 -7.51 -50.73
CA ILE A 5 18.57 -6.22 -50.03
C ILE A 5 18.77 -6.51 -48.54
N LEU A 6 19.89 -6.03 -47.97
CA LEU A 6 20.15 -6.08 -46.54
C LEU A 6 19.34 -4.97 -45.86
N LEU A 7 18.20 -5.33 -45.28
CA LEU A 7 17.39 -4.44 -44.46
C LEU A 7 18.09 -4.30 -43.10
N CYS A 8 18.82 -3.19 -42.92
CA CYS A 8 19.42 -2.84 -41.64
C CYS A 8 18.28 -2.49 -40.66
N CYS A 9 17.83 -3.48 -39.88
CA CYS A 9 16.87 -3.28 -38.81
C CYS A 9 17.49 -2.31 -37.80
N VAL A 10 16.95 -1.09 -37.78
CA VAL A 10 17.26 -0.10 -36.75
C VAL A 10 16.71 -0.64 -35.42
N LEU A 11 17.59 -1.29 -34.66
CA LEU A 11 17.39 -1.63 -33.27
C LEU A 11 17.44 -0.31 -32.46
N PHE A 12 16.39 0.49 -32.55
CA PHE A 12 16.16 1.54 -31.55
C PHE A 12 15.91 0.84 -30.21
N GLY A 13 16.89 0.97 -29.33
CA GLY A 13 16.95 0.27 -28.07
C GLY A 13 15.73 0.51 -27.20
N ALA A 14 14.97 -0.56 -26.97
CA ALA A 14 14.22 -0.73 -25.74
C ALA A 14 15.14 -1.34 -24.67
N ASN A 15 16.28 -0.69 -24.39
CA ASN A 15 17.22 -1.10 -23.34
C ASN A 15 17.73 0.13 -22.57
N ALA A 16 16.79 0.80 -21.90
CA ALA A 16 16.99 1.61 -20.70
C ALA A 16 15.55 2.00 -20.32
N ILE A 17 14.90 1.32 -19.38
CA ILE A 17 15.11 1.50 -17.96
C ILE A 17 14.97 0.12 -17.29
N SER A 18 16.06 -0.65 -17.22
CA SER A 18 16.22 -1.51 -16.06
C SER A 18 16.60 -0.59 -14.91
N GLN A 19 15.59 0.03 -14.30
CA GLN A 19 15.77 0.56 -12.96
C GLN A 19 16.25 -0.64 -12.15
N ALA A 20 17.51 -0.62 -11.74
CA ALA A 20 18.03 -1.48 -10.69
C ALA A 20 17.26 -1.14 -9.41
N GLN A 21 16.01 -1.56 -9.38
CA GLN A 21 15.11 -1.43 -8.27
C GLN A 21 15.59 -2.53 -7.34
N THR A 22 16.51 -2.14 -6.45
CA THR A 22 16.77 -2.85 -5.21
C THR A 22 15.52 -2.74 -4.34
N THR A 23 14.39 -3.25 -4.84
CA THR A 23 13.10 -3.15 -4.18
C THR A 23 13.06 -4.20 -3.10
N LYS A 24 13.34 -3.73 -1.88
CA LYS A 24 13.38 -4.56 -0.69
C LYS A 24 11.95 -4.90 -0.28
N CYS A 25 11.60 -6.18 -0.28
CA CYS A 25 10.38 -6.68 0.36
C CYS A 25 10.56 -6.68 1.88
N GLY A 26 9.47 -6.57 2.63
CA GLY A 26 9.49 -6.64 4.09
C GLY A 26 8.55 -5.66 4.76
N VAL A 27 8.78 -5.47 6.06
CA VAL A 27 8.05 -4.53 6.89
C VAL A 27 8.84 -3.21 6.97
N TYR A 28 8.16 -2.10 6.75
CA TYR A 28 8.74 -0.76 6.79
C TYR A 28 7.96 0.12 7.75
N GLN A 29 8.67 1.03 8.41
CA GLN A 29 8.05 2.13 9.12
C GLN A 29 7.91 3.31 8.16
N LEU A 30 6.73 3.93 8.17
CA LEU A 30 6.52 5.21 7.53
C LEU A 30 7.08 6.32 8.42
N ILE A 31 7.93 7.15 7.83
CA ILE A 31 8.59 8.27 8.50
C ILE A 31 7.98 9.57 7.97
N ASN A 32 7.45 10.39 8.88
CA ASN A 32 6.95 11.71 8.53
C ASN A 32 8.12 12.67 8.26
N THR A 33 7.99 13.41 7.17
CA THR A 33 8.92 14.43 6.70
C THR A 33 8.17 15.75 6.49
N LYS A 34 8.87 16.84 6.15
CA LYS A 34 8.20 18.12 5.85
C LYS A 34 7.29 18.02 4.62
N GLU A 35 7.61 17.10 3.73
CA GLU A 35 6.94 16.83 2.46
C GLU A 35 5.82 15.78 2.61
N SER A 36 5.64 15.22 3.81
CA SER A 36 4.63 14.20 4.06
C SER A 36 3.22 14.75 3.95
N LYS A 37 2.34 13.94 3.36
CA LYS A 37 0.90 14.22 3.30
C LYS A 37 0.17 13.20 4.13
N ASN A 38 -0.75 13.70 4.96
CA ASN A 38 -1.51 12.94 5.95
C ASN A 38 -0.58 12.32 7.01
N VAL A 39 -0.65 12.88 8.23
CA VAL A 39 0.29 12.55 9.31
C VAL A 39 0.07 11.11 9.75
N LEU A 40 1.03 10.24 9.46
CA LEU A 40 1.01 8.85 9.89
C LEU A 40 2.06 8.69 10.99
N LYS A 41 1.66 8.79 12.25
CA LYS A 41 2.57 8.43 13.35
C LYS A 41 2.66 6.90 13.44
N ASP A 42 3.88 6.39 13.55
CA ASP A 42 4.19 5.00 13.93
C ASP A 42 3.54 3.88 13.10
N HIS A 43 3.32 4.14 11.81
CA HIS A 43 2.69 3.16 10.93
C HIS A 43 3.69 2.20 10.30
N ASN A 44 3.36 0.91 10.39
CA ASN A 44 4.09 -0.16 9.70
C ASN A 44 3.34 -0.59 8.44
N ILE A 45 4.07 -0.72 7.34
CA ILE A 45 3.54 -1.20 6.06
C ILE A 45 4.28 -2.47 5.64
N VAL A 46 3.65 -3.25 4.76
CA VAL A 46 4.29 -4.44 4.18
C VAL A 46 4.44 -4.24 2.69
N LEU A 47 5.67 -4.37 2.17
CA LEU A 47 5.95 -4.41 0.74
C LEU A 47 6.30 -5.84 0.31
N GLU A 48 5.66 -6.31 -0.76
CA GLU A 48 5.81 -7.66 -1.29
C GLU A 48 6.03 -7.61 -2.80
N LYS A 49 6.89 -8.49 -3.31
CA LYS A 49 7.12 -8.66 -4.75
C LYS A 49 6.17 -9.71 -5.30
N GLY A 50 5.36 -9.31 -6.27
CA GLY A 50 4.51 -10.21 -7.03
C GLY A 50 5.31 -11.07 -8.01
N ALA A 51 4.66 -12.10 -8.55
CA ALA A 51 5.27 -13.04 -9.50
C ALA A 51 5.79 -12.36 -10.78
N ASN A 52 5.15 -11.28 -11.20
CA ASN A 52 5.56 -10.44 -12.34
C ASN A 52 6.69 -9.44 -11.99
N GLY A 53 7.27 -9.53 -10.80
CA GLY A 53 8.29 -8.62 -10.30
C GLY A 53 7.77 -7.25 -9.84
N LYS A 54 6.48 -6.96 -10.00
CA LYS A 54 5.87 -5.71 -9.54
C LYS A 54 5.76 -5.71 -8.02
N ILE A 55 6.03 -4.57 -7.39
CA ILE A 55 5.81 -4.39 -5.96
C ILE A 55 4.35 -4.09 -5.68
N SER A 56 3.84 -4.73 -4.64
CA SER A 56 2.55 -4.47 -4.01
C SER A 56 2.78 -4.08 -2.56
N GLY A 57 1.82 -3.38 -1.98
CA GLY A 57 1.88 -2.94 -0.61
C GLY A 57 0.60 -3.27 0.13
N ARG A 58 0.71 -3.47 1.44
CA ARG A 58 -0.42 -3.65 2.36
C ARG A 58 -0.31 -2.65 3.50
N PHE A 59 -1.44 -2.03 3.80
CA PHE A 59 -1.60 -1.10 4.91
C PHE A 59 -2.56 -1.69 5.94
N TYR A 60 -2.14 -1.63 7.20
CA TYR A 60 -2.93 -2.01 8.35
C TYR A 60 -3.21 -0.74 9.12
N GLY A 61 -4.48 -0.41 9.32
CA GLY A 61 -4.86 0.86 9.91
C GLY A 61 -6.22 0.80 10.58
N THR A 62 -6.67 1.99 10.95
CA THR A 62 -7.98 2.23 11.53
C THR A 62 -8.69 3.38 10.81
N THR A 63 -10.00 3.51 11.00
CA THR A 63 -10.76 4.63 10.43
C THR A 63 -10.16 5.99 10.79
N ASP A 64 -9.48 6.13 11.93
CA ASP A 64 -8.80 7.36 12.35
C ASP A 64 -7.68 7.77 11.39
N ASP A 65 -7.15 6.85 10.58
CA ASP A 65 -6.17 7.18 9.55
C ASP A 65 -6.84 7.82 8.31
N LEU A 66 -8.15 7.63 8.12
CA LEU A 66 -8.87 8.05 6.92
C LEU A 66 -9.78 9.26 7.15
N ILE A 67 -10.16 9.55 8.39
CA ILE A 67 -11.04 10.66 8.77
C ILE A 67 -10.30 11.69 9.62
N ASP A 68 -10.71 12.95 9.52
CA ASP A 68 -10.03 14.05 10.24
C ASP A 68 -10.46 14.13 11.72
N ALA A 69 -11.69 13.72 12.04
CA ALA A 69 -12.21 13.68 13.40
C ALA A 69 -13.22 12.54 13.59
N ARG A 70 -13.21 11.93 14.79
CA ARG A 70 -14.13 10.88 15.21
C ARG A 70 -15.04 11.41 16.32
N GLU A 71 -16.34 11.17 16.20
CA GLU A 71 -17.34 11.62 17.18
C GLU A 71 -18.08 10.42 17.81
N GLY A 72 -17.64 10.00 19.00
CA GLY A 72 -18.46 9.16 19.89
C GLY A 72 -18.47 7.64 19.66
N TYR A 73 -17.57 7.07 18.85
CA TYR A 73 -17.45 5.63 18.61
C TYR A 73 -16.00 5.17 18.62
N LEU A 74 -15.71 3.87 18.82
CA LEU A 74 -14.34 3.30 18.66
C LEU A 74 -14.00 3.14 17.19
N PRO A 75 -12.73 3.24 16.77
CA PRO A 75 -12.39 3.18 15.35
C PRO A 75 -12.56 1.77 14.77
N GLY A 76 -12.88 1.69 13.48
CA GLY A 76 -12.91 0.44 12.74
C GLY A 76 -11.50 0.08 12.28
N HIS A 77 -11.14 -1.21 12.33
CA HIS A 77 -9.83 -1.70 11.88
C HIS A 77 -9.91 -2.29 10.48
N PHE A 78 -8.86 -2.15 9.68
CA PHE A 78 -8.83 -2.71 8.33
C PHE A 78 -7.45 -3.20 7.89
N VAL A 79 -7.46 -3.96 6.80
CA VAL A 79 -6.30 -4.21 5.95
C VAL A 79 -6.67 -3.88 4.52
N ALA A 80 -5.86 -3.05 3.86
CA ALA A 80 -6.12 -2.59 2.51
C ALA A 80 -4.89 -2.73 1.61
N PRO A 81 -5.08 -3.01 0.31
CA PRO A 81 -4.01 -2.90 -0.66
C PRO A 81 -3.60 -1.42 -0.81
N MET A 82 -2.31 -1.20 -1.06
CA MET A 82 -1.81 0.11 -1.47
C MET A 82 -2.04 0.27 -2.98
N GLU A 83 -3.06 1.05 -3.32
CA GLU A 83 -3.38 1.42 -4.70
C GLU A 83 -2.44 2.52 -5.19
N ASN A 84 -2.24 2.62 -6.52
CA ASN A 84 -1.36 3.61 -7.15
C ASN A 84 0.05 3.67 -6.52
N LEU A 85 0.54 2.53 -6.01
CA LEU A 85 1.79 2.46 -5.27
C LEU A 85 2.98 2.85 -6.15
N ARG A 86 3.71 3.87 -5.70
CA ARG A 86 4.99 4.30 -6.25
C ARG A 86 6.03 4.36 -5.13
N VAL A 87 7.13 3.66 -5.33
CA VAL A 87 8.29 3.68 -4.42
C VAL A 87 9.45 4.33 -5.16
N THR A 88 10.01 5.39 -4.59
CA THR A 88 11.26 6.01 -5.04
C THR A 88 12.39 5.58 -4.10
N LYS A 89 13.59 6.14 -4.29
CA LYS A 89 14.73 5.87 -3.41
C LYS A 89 14.43 6.21 -1.94
N ASP A 90 13.76 7.34 -1.71
CA ASP A 90 13.63 7.94 -0.38
C ASP A 90 12.16 8.12 0.04
N SER A 91 11.20 7.84 -0.84
CA SER A 91 9.78 8.11 -0.59
C SER A 91 8.87 7.02 -1.11
N ILE A 92 7.68 6.97 -0.52
CA ILE A 92 6.58 6.11 -0.92
C ILE A 92 5.31 6.94 -1.08
N PHE A 93 4.54 6.60 -2.11
CA PHE A 93 3.27 7.21 -2.44
C PHE A 93 2.26 6.12 -2.70
N PHE A 94 1.07 6.24 -2.13
CA PHE A 94 0.00 5.27 -2.35
C PHE A 94 -1.35 5.87 -1.95
N THR A 95 -2.41 5.24 -2.44
CA THR A 95 -3.80 5.51 -2.04
C THR A 95 -4.33 4.30 -1.31
N ILE A 96 -5.10 4.54 -0.24
CA ILE A 96 -5.87 3.54 0.47
C ILE A 96 -7.34 3.78 0.19
N ASN A 97 -8.06 2.71 -0.15
CA ASN A 97 -9.49 2.68 -0.32
C ASN A 97 -10.06 1.57 0.57
N VAL A 98 -11.02 1.90 1.42
CA VAL A 98 -11.65 0.97 2.37
C VAL A 98 -13.16 1.12 2.27
N ALA A 99 -13.83 0.06 1.83
CA ALA A 99 -15.29 0.00 1.91
C ALA A 99 -15.72 -0.23 3.37
N HIS A 100 -16.85 0.36 3.77
CA HIS A 100 -17.39 0.22 5.13
C HIS A 100 -17.56 -1.26 5.54
N LYS A 101 -18.01 -2.11 4.61
CA LYS A 101 -18.14 -3.56 4.83
C LYS A 101 -16.82 -4.27 5.16
N ASP A 102 -15.68 -3.64 4.87
CA ASP A 102 -14.34 -4.17 5.07
C ASP A 102 -13.67 -3.57 6.34
N LEU A 103 -14.48 -2.97 7.23
CA LEU A 103 -14.11 -2.52 8.56
C LEU A 103 -14.47 -3.59 9.62
N PHE A 104 -13.55 -3.79 10.56
CA PHE A 104 -13.64 -4.84 11.59
C PHE A 104 -13.48 -4.26 12.99
N LYS A 105 -14.14 -4.90 13.98
CA LYS A 105 -14.15 -4.41 15.36
C LYS A 105 -12.77 -4.48 16.05
N ASN A 106 -11.92 -5.42 15.64
CA ASN A 106 -10.64 -5.71 16.29
C ASN A 106 -9.48 -5.57 15.29
N PRO A 107 -8.26 -5.25 15.75
CA PRO A 107 -7.07 -5.16 14.90
C PRO A 107 -6.90 -6.36 13.97
N ILE A 108 -6.46 -6.12 12.74
CA ILE A 108 -6.24 -7.18 11.77
C ILE A 108 -4.85 -7.79 11.98
N PRO A 109 -4.74 -9.10 12.26
CA PRO A 109 -3.44 -9.76 12.38
C PRO A 109 -2.66 -9.69 11.06
N ARG A 110 -1.33 -9.53 11.14
CA ARG A 110 -0.46 -9.33 9.96
C ARG A 110 -0.48 -10.50 8.96
N ASN A 111 -0.79 -11.71 9.42
CA ASN A 111 -0.95 -12.89 8.56
C ASN A 111 -2.26 -12.86 7.75
N VAL A 112 -3.24 -12.03 8.14
CA VAL A 112 -4.45 -11.77 7.37
C VAL A 112 -4.16 -10.66 6.37
N LYS A 113 -4.01 -11.04 5.10
CA LYS A 113 -3.49 -10.14 4.06
C LYS A 113 -4.53 -9.30 3.33
N THR A 114 -5.81 -9.66 3.41
CA THR A 114 -6.90 -8.99 2.67
C THR A 114 -8.18 -8.94 3.51
N ALA A 115 -9.06 -7.97 3.22
CA ALA A 115 -10.39 -7.91 3.82
C ALA A 115 -11.19 -9.19 3.54
N LYS A 116 -11.11 -9.75 2.32
CA LYS A 116 -11.72 -11.05 1.99
C LYS A 116 -11.24 -12.17 2.92
N ALA A 117 -9.94 -12.23 3.24
CA ALA A 117 -9.42 -13.22 4.18
C ALA A 117 -9.94 -12.97 5.61
N ALA A 118 -10.06 -11.71 6.04
CA ALA A 118 -10.66 -11.36 7.32
C ALA A 118 -12.14 -11.78 7.41
N HIS A 119 -12.90 -11.60 6.33
CA HIS A 119 -14.29 -12.09 6.22
C HIS A 119 -14.38 -13.61 6.28
N ASN A 120 -13.50 -14.32 5.58
CA ASN A 120 -13.45 -15.79 5.63
C ASN A 120 -13.15 -16.32 7.03
N LEU A 121 -12.41 -15.55 7.85
CA LEU A 121 -12.16 -15.83 9.26
C LEU A 121 -13.32 -15.41 10.19
N LYS A 122 -14.45 -14.94 9.63
CA LYS A 122 -15.65 -14.50 10.35
C LYS A 122 -15.32 -13.44 11.42
N ARG A 123 -14.37 -12.56 11.15
CA ARG A 123 -14.04 -11.46 12.06
C ARG A 123 -15.26 -10.55 12.23
N ALA A 124 -15.51 -10.11 13.45
CA ALA A 124 -16.64 -9.24 13.74
C ALA A 124 -16.56 -7.94 12.94
N ALA A 125 -17.61 -7.66 12.16
CA ALA A 125 -17.75 -6.41 11.44
C ALA A 125 -17.83 -5.24 12.43
N TRP A 126 -17.24 -4.12 12.04
CA TRP A 126 -17.45 -2.86 12.73
C TRP A 126 -18.76 -2.25 12.24
N LYS A 127 -19.64 -1.86 13.17
CA LYS A 127 -21.01 -1.39 12.87
C LYS A 127 -21.31 -0.03 13.51
N SER A 128 -20.30 0.63 14.03
CA SER A 128 -20.43 1.87 14.79
C SER A 128 -19.98 3.04 13.91
N GLY A 129 -20.53 4.22 14.14
CA GLY A 129 -20.06 5.44 13.48
C GLY A 129 -20.84 5.84 12.23
N TRP A 130 -20.99 7.15 12.07
CA TRP A 130 -21.53 7.81 10.88
C TRP A 130 -20.35 8.09 9.95
N ILE A 131 -20.09 7.18 9.02
CA ILE A 131 -18.96 7.29 8.10
C ILE A 131 -19.40 6.86 6.71
N ASP A 132 -18.79 7.44 5.69
CA ASP A 132 -19.08 7.12 4.29
C ASP A 132 -18.89 5.63 3.99
N ASP A 133 -19.66 5.13 3.01
CA ASP A 133 -19.58 3.74 2.53
C ASP A 133 -18.21 3.38 1.96
N ASN A 134 -17.45 4.38 1.54
CA ASN A 134 -16.10 4.24 1.01
C ASN A 134 -15.18 5.34 1.54
N LEU A 135 -14.12 4.93 2.22
CA LEU A 135 -13.12 5.82 2.78
C LEU A 135 -11.85 5.77 1.95
N GLN A 136 -11.39 6.93 1.52
CA GLN A 136 -10.18 7.05 0.71
C GLN A 136 -9.21 8.08 1.29
N ARG A 137 -7.92 7.75 1.30
CA ARG A 137 -6.85 8.72 1.58
C ARG A 137 -5.58 8.41 0.80
N SER A 138 -4.90 9.45 0.34
CA SER A 138 -3.61 9.35 -0.35
C SER A 138 -2.47 9.75 0.57
N TYR A 139 -1.37 9.00 0.56
CA TYR A 139 -0.24 9.21 1.46
C TYR A 139 1.04 9.51 0.68
N ALA A 140 1.88 10.33 1.30
CA ALA A 140 3.26 10.56 0.89
C ALA A 140 4.13 10.53 2.16
N ALA A 141 5.15 9.67 2.18
CA ALA A 141 6.03 9.51 3.33
C ALA A 141 7.42 9.05 2.92
N ALA A 142 8.40 9.21 3.81
CA ALA A 142 9.68 8.51 3.69
C ALA A 142 9.54 7.08 4.25
N ILE A 143 10.42 6.17 3.83
CA ILE A 143 10.44 4.78 4.34
C ILE A 143 11.75 4.49 5.06
N GLY A 144 11.63 4.02 6.30
CA GLY A 144 12.74 3.44 7.07
C GLY A 144 12.61 1.93 7.14
N LYS A 145 13.73 1.20 7.06
CA LYS A 145 13.72 -0.24 7.36
C LYS A 145 13.45 -0.39 8.85
N GLY A 146 12.25 -0.87 9.20
CA GLY A 146 11.82 -0.95 10.60
C GLY A 146 12.67 -1.95 11.38
N VAL A 147 13.18 -1.53 12.55
CA VAL A 147 13.50 -2.46 13.63
C VAL A 147 12.15 -2.75 14.29
N VAL A 148 11.58 -3.93 14.04
CA VAL A 148 10.35 -4.35 14.72
C VAL A 148 10.69 -4.45 16.21
N LYS A 149 10.27 -3.46 17.01
CA LYS A 149 10.28 -3.59 18.46
C LYS A 149 9.02 -4.35 18.87
N TYR A 150 9.24 -5.51 19.47
CA TYR A 150 8.21 -6.36 20.08
C TYR A 150 7.70 -5.72 21.37
#